data_AF-A0A0J8DFE8-F1
#
_entry.id   AF-A0A0J8DFE8-F1
#
_cell.length_a   1.000
_cell.length_b   1.000
_cell.length_c   1.000
_cell.angle_alpha   90.00
_cell.angle_beta   90.00
_cell.angle_gamma   90.00
#
_symmetry.space_group_name_H-M   'P 1'
#
loop_
_entity.id
_entity.type
_entity.pdbx_description
1 polymer ?
#
loop_
_entity_poly.entity_id
_entity_poly.type
_entity_poly.pdbx_seq_one_letter_code
_entity_poly.pdbx_strand_id
1 'polypeptide(L)'
;MLSSRLKELRREKDILQKDVAEKLNISTSAYGFYEQGKRTPDLTTLELLADFFNVSVDYLLGRTNNKNEVLIPEDYSSKHSVTKRDLNQLDDVLSNAEAFFMNDKVNDEDKEKVMRDIQELFWKAKDMNKEKYGRKKK
;
A
#
# COMPACT_ATOMS: atom_id res chain seq x y z
N MET A 1 -5.33 10.02 11.50
CA MET A 1 -5.51 8.89 10.57
C MET A 1 -5.20 9.35 9.14
N LEU A 2 -6.13 9.96 8.41
CA LEU A 2 -5.85 10.47 7.05
C LEU A 2 -4.83 11.64 7.05
N SER A 3 -5.10 12.67 7.86
CA SER A 3 -4.27 13.88 7.94
C SER A 3 -2.79 13.61 8.26
N SER A 4 -2.54 12.67 9.18
CA SER A 4 -1.20 12.22 9.55
C SER A 4 -0.50 11.48 8.42
N ARG A 5 -1.20 10.58 7.71
CA ARG A 5 -0.63 9.82 6.58
C ARG A 5 -0.29 10.71 5.40
N LEU A 6 -1.15 11.68 5.06
CA LEU A 6 -0.84 12.66 4.00
C LEU A 6 0.43 13.46 4.30
N LYS A 7 0.58 13.91 5.55
CA LYS A 7 1.75 14.66 6.00
C LYS A 7 3.02 13.82 5.99
N GLU A 8 2.92 12.54 6.36
CA GLU A 8 4.01 11.58 6.34
C GLU A 8 4.46 11.30 4.91
N LEU A 9 3.55 10.89 4.03
CA LEU A 9 3.83 10.63 2.60
C LEU A 9 4.45 11.84 1.90
N ARG A 10 3.98 13.05 2.22
CA ARG A 10 4.57 14.28 1.67
C ARG A 10 6.02 14.47 2.14
N ARG A 11 6.30 14.19 3.41
CA ARG A 11 7.66 14.31 3.99
C ARG A 11 8.59 13.24 3.46
N GLU A 12 8.10 12.03 3.23
CA GLU A 12 8.88 10.95 2.61
C GLU A 12 9.35 11.32 1.20
N LYS A 13 8.50 12.02 0.42
CA LYS A 13 8.86 12.54 -0.90
C LYS A 13 9.67 13.85 -0.88
N ASP A 14 9.93 14.43 0.29
CA ASP A 14 10.63 15.71 0.49
C ASP A 14 10.06 16.89 -0.33
N ILE A 15 8.72 17.00 -0.38
CA ILE A 15 8.03 18.06 -1.12
C ILE A 15 7.20 18.98 -0.21
N LEU A 16 6.85 20.16 -0.72
CA LEU A 16 6.05 21.17 -0.03
C LEU A 16 4.55 20.96 -0.27
N GLN A 17 3.72 21.51 0.63
CA GLN A 17 2.27 21.45 0.49
C GLN A 17 1.77 22.06 -0.84
N LYS A 18 2.47 23.08 -1.33
CA LYS A 18 2.16 23.71 -2.61
C LYS A 18 2.39 22.76 -3.79
N ASP A 19 3.40 21.90 -3.73
CA ASP A 19 3.75 21.01 -4.83
C ASP A 19 2.68 19.92 -5.01
N VAL A 20 2.16 19.40 -3.88
CA VAL A 20 1.02 18.47 -3.89
C VAL A 20 -0.23 19.16 -4.41
N ALA A 21 -0.51 20.38 -3.93
CA ALA A 21 -1.68 21.14 -4.33
C ALA A 21 -1.67 21.48 -5.83
N GLU A 22 -0.51 21.88 -6.38
CA GLU A 22 -0.29 22.13 -7.81
C GLU A 22 -0.56 20.86 -8.63
N LYS A 23 -0.04 19.71 -8.19
CA LYS A 23 -0.24 18.44 -8.90
C LYS A 23 -1.71 17.99 -8.92
N LEU A 24 -2.45 18.28 -7.86
CA LEU A 24 -3.87 17.95 -7.73
C LEU A 24 -4.80 19.03 -8.27
N ASN A 25 -4.24 20.15 -8.77
CA ASN A 25 -4.99 21.31 -9.23
C ASN A 25 -5.98 21.85 -8.17
N ILE A 26 -5.53 21.93 -6.92
CA ILE A 26 -6.27 22.49 -5.78
C ILE A 26 -5.48 23.63 -5.15
N SER A 27 -6.13 24.42 -4.28
CA SER A 27 -5.40 25.46 -3.54
C SER A 27 -4.48 24.85 -2.48
N THR A 28 -3.33 25.47 -2.25
CA THR A 28 -2.39 25.07 -1.19
C THR A 28 -3.06 25.06 0.19
N SER A 29 -3.97 26.00 0.44
CA SER A 29 -4.77 26.05 1.66
C SER A 29 -5.71 24.84 1.78
N ALA A 30 -6.31 24.38 0.69
CA ALA A 30 -7.18 23.19 0.70
C ALA A 30 -6.37 21.94 1.10
N TYR A 31 -5.21 21.73 0.50
CA TYR A 31 -4.32 20.64 0.89
C TYR A 31 -3.83 20.75 2.33
N GLY A 32 -3.44 21.96 2.76
CA GLY A 32 -3.05 22.25 4.14
C GLY A 32 -4.16 21.94 5.16
N PHE A 33 -5.43 22.15 4.80
CA PHE A 33 -6.57 21.75 5.64
C PHE A 33 -6.76 20.24 5.73
N TYR A 34 -6.42 19.47 4.68
CA TYR A 34 -6.40 18.02 4.75
C TYR A 34 -5.34 17.51 5.73
N GLU A 35 -4.11 18.03 5.65
CA GLU A 35 -3.02 17.67 6.60
C GLU A 35 -3.30 18.09 8.05
N GLN A 36 -4.12 19.14 8.25
CA GLN A 36 -4.54 19.57 9.59
C GLN A 36 -5.79 18.81 10.08
N GLY A 37 -6.43 18.01 9.24
CA GLY A 37 -7.70 17.35 9.56
C GLY A 37 -8.88 18.31 9.71
N LYS A 38 -8.76 19.55 9.20
CA LYS A 38 -9.84 20.55 9.22
C LYS A 38 -10.86 20.33 8.11
N ARG A 39 -10.47 19.64 7.04
CA ARG A 39 -11.31 19.29 5.90
C ARG A 39 -11.03 17.86 5.48
N THR A 40 -12.02 17.20 4.92
CA THR A 40 -11.88 15.88 4.29
C THR A 40 -11.87 16.07 2.77
N PRO A 41 -10.96 15.41 2.03
CA PRO A 41 -11.03 15.37 0.57
C PRO A 41 -12.32 14.65 0.12
N ASP A 42 -12.86 15.04 -1.03
CA ASP A 42 -13.91 14.26 -1.68
C ASP A 42 -13.32 12.98 -2.30
N LEU A 43 -14.19 12.11 -2.84
CA LEU A 43 -13.77 10.83 -3.39
C LEU A 43 -12.74 11.00 -4.52
N THR A 44 -13.00 11.92 -5.45
CA THR A 44 -12.11 12.19 -6.58
C THR A 44 -10.74 12.70 -6.11
N THR A 45 -10.70 13.62 -5.16
CA THR A 45 -9.44 14.12 -4.59
C THR A 45 -8.71 13.02 -3.81
N LEU A 46 -9.45 12.14 -3.13
CA LEU A 46 -8.86 11.02 -2.39
C LEU A 46 -8.21 9.99 -3.32
N GLU A 47 -8.83 9.68 -4.46
CA GLU A 47 -8.23 8.85 -5.52
C GLU A 47 -6.98 9.51 -6.10
N LEU A 48 -7.04 10.80 -6.44
CA LEU A 48 -5.87 11.54 -6.93
C LEU A 48 -4.72 11.59 -5.92
N LEU A 49 -5.02 11.70 -4.63
CA LEU A 49 -4.02 11.63 -3.56
C LEU A 49 -3.39 10.23 -3.50
N ALA A 50 -4.19 9.19 -3.64
CA ALA A 50 -3.74 7.80 -3.63
C ALA A 50 -2.78 7.55 -4.80
N ASP A 51 -3.17 7.93 -6.02
CA ASP A 51 -2.36 7.83 -7.23
C ASP A 51 -1.07 8.67 -7.12
N PHE A 52 -1.18 9.90 -6.63
CA PHE A 52 -0.03 10.81 -6.49
C PHE A 52 1.03 10.25 -5.54
N PHE A 53 0.61 9.66 -4.43
CA PHE A 53 1.51 9.07 -3.46
C PHE A 53 1.90 7.63 -3.78
N ASN A 54 1.35 7.04 -4.86
CA ASN A 54 1.46 5.62 -5.19
C ASN A 54 1.12 4.75 -3.98
N VAL A 55 -0.11 4.93 -3.47
CA VAL A 55 -0.68 4.17 -2.36
C VAL A 55 -2.14 3.85 -2.65
N SER A 56 -2.73 2.91 -1.92
CA SER A 56 -4.15 2.59 -1.96
C SER A 56 -4.97 3.62 -1.19
N VAL A 57 -6.23 3.79 -1.58
CA VAL A 57 -7.20 4.60 -0.83
C VAL A 57 -7.42 4.01 0.58
N ASP A 58 -7.38 2.68 0.72
CA ASP A 58 -7.47 2.02 2.02
C ASP A 58 -6.28 2.36 2.92
N TYR A 59 -5.08 2.56 2.35
CA TYR A 59 -3.95 3.13 3.07
C TYR A 59 -4.21 4.60 3.42
N LEU A 60 -4.76 5.44 2.56
CA LEU A 60 -5.04 6.82 2.99
C LEU A 60 -6.05 6.88 4.15
N LEU A 61 -7.05 5.99 4.13
CA LEU A 61 -8.14 5.97 5.09
C LEU A 61 -7.81 5.29 6.43
N GLY A 62 -6.64 4.68 6.60
CA GLY A 62 -6.32 4.00 7.87
C GLY A 62 -6.80 2.55 7.95
N ARG A 63 -7.25 1.95 6.85
CA ARG A 63 -7.83 0.60 6.83
C ARG A 63 -6.79 -0.51 6.72
N THR A 64 -5.64 -0.19 6.12
CA THR A 64 -4.46 -1.06 5.99
C THR A 64 -3.19 -0.28 6.33
N ASN A 65 -2.11 -0.94 6.74
CA ASN A 65 -0.80 -0.31 6.85
C ASN A 65 0.05 -0.50 5.59
N ASN A 66 -0.32 -1.40 4.68
CA ASN A 66 0.33 -1.53 3.37
C ASN A 66 0.01 -0.34 2.47
N LYS A 67 1.05 0.31 1.97
CA LYS A 67 0.93 1.43 1.02
C LYS A 67 0.22 0.99 -0.25
N ASN A 68 0.57 -0.14 -0.86
CA ASN A 68 -0.02 -0.59 -2.13
C ASN A 68 -1.06 -1.70 -1.96
N GLU A 69 -1.99 -1.78 -2.93
CA GLU A 69 -2.89 -2.93 -3.04
C GLU A 69 -2.08 -4.21 -3.19
N VAL A 70 -2.50 -5.21 -2.44
CA VAL A 70 -1.92 -6.54 -2.49
C VAL A 70 -2.24 -7.15 -3.87
N LEU A 71 -1.26 -7.19 -4.78
CA LEU A 71 -1.25 -8.09 -5.94
C LEU A 71 -1.44 -9.55 -5.50
N ILE A 72 -2.59 -10.12 -5.84
CA ILE A 72 -2.87 -11.54 -5.67
C ILE A 72 -2.68 -12.17 -7.05
N PRO A 73 -1.74 -13.11 -7.24
CA PRO A 73 -1.57 -13.80 -8.51
C PRO A 73 -2.87 -14.47 -8.94
N GLU A 74 -3.23 -14.29 -10.22
CA GLU A 74 -4.45 -14.86 -10.81
C GLU A 74 -4.50 -16.39 -10.66
N ASP A 75 -3.34 -17.04 -10.79
CA ASP A 75 -3.15 -18.48 -10.54
C ASP A 75 -3.52 -18.90 -9.12
N TYR A 76 -3.31 -18.04 -8.12
CA TYR A 76 -3.69 -18.33 -6.75
C TYR A 76 -5.18 -18.07 -6.53
N SER A 77 -5.70 -16.92 -6.98
CA SER A 77 -7.11 -16.56 -6.79
C SER A 77 -8.08 -17.47 -7.54
N SER A 78 -7.65 -18.03 -8.68
CA SER A 78 -8.44 -18.99 -9.47
C SER A 78 -8.57 -20.36 -8.78
N LYS A 79 -7.52 -20.79 -8.06
CA LYS A 79 -7.50 -22.07 -7.33
C LYS A 79 -8.07 -21.96 -5.92
N HIS A 80 -7.88 -20.81 -5.28
CA HIS A 80 -8.08 -20.64 -3.85
C HIS A 80 -8.80 -19.34 -3.50
N SER A 81 -9.76 -19.42 -2.59
CA SER A 81 -10.30 -18.21 -1.95
C SER A 81 -9.24 -17.55 -1.07
N VAL A 82 -9.10 -16.24 -1.22
CA VAL A 82 -8.24 -15.39 -0.40
C VAL A 82 -9.00 -15.01 0.87
N THR A 83 -8.42 -15.30 2.02
CA THR A 83 -9.03 -14.98 3.32
C THR A 83 -8.39 -13.75 3.94
N LYS A 84 -9.10 -13.10 4.87
CA LYS A 84 -8.53 -12.01 5.68
C LYS A 84 -7.25 -12.42 6.41
N ARG A 85 -7.14 -13.68 6.82
CA ARG A 85 -5.93 -14.21 7.46
C ARG A 85 -4.75 -14.22 6.49
N ASP A 86 -4.97 -14.58 5.23
CA ASP A 86 -3.91 -14.60 4.22
C ASP A 86 -3.38 -13.18 3.96
N LEU A 87 -4.29 -12.19 3.92
CA LEU A 87 -3.94 -10.78 3.76
C LEU A 87 -3.13 -10.26 4.95
N ASN A 88 -3.53 -10.58 6.18
CA ASN A 88 -2.77 -10.19 7.38
C ASN A 88 -1.37 -10.84 7.40
N GLN A 89 -1.26 -12.11 6.98
CA GLN A 89 0.04 -12.78 6.90
C GLN A 89 0.96 -12.16 5.85
N LEU A 90 0.39 -11.69 4.74
CA LEU A 90 1.17 -10.99 3.73
C LEU A 90 1.59 -9.59 4.22
N ASP A 91 0.71 -8.86 4.89
CA ASP A 91 1.01 -7.57 5.54
C ASP A 91 2.19 -7.70 6.52
N ASP A 92 2.18 -8.74 7.36
CA ASP A 92 3.29 -9.04 8.26
C ASP A 92 4.60 -9.31 7.50
N VAL A 93 4.54 -10.06 6.40
CA VAL A 93 5.73 -10.39 5.59
C VAL A 93 6.29 -9.14 4.91
N LEU A 94 5.42 -8.32 4.31
CA LEU A 94 5.82 -7.10 3.62
C LEU A 94 6.39 -6.06 4.60
N SER A 95 5.77 -5.88 5.77
CA SER A 95 6.28 -5.00 6.81
C SER A 95 7.68 -5.42 7.30
N ASN A 96 7.90 -6.73 7.45
CA ASN A 96 9.22 -7.24 7.81
C ASN A 96 10.23 -7.14 6.65
N ALA A 97 9.77 -7.29 5.41
CA ALA A 97 10.59 -7.08 4.22
C ALA A 97 10.98 -5.60 4.06
N GLU A 98 10.13 -4.65 4.43
CA GLU A 98 10.48 -3.23 4.45
C GLU A 98 11.67 -2.96 5.37
N ALA A 99 11.69 -3.62 6.53
CA ALA A 99 12.80 -3.54 7.46
C ALA A 99 14.12 -4.09 6.90
N PHE A 100 14.08 -4.99 5.90
CA PHE A 100 15.29 -5.49 5.24
C PHE A 100 16.07 -4.38 4.53
N PHE A 101 15.36 -3.37 4.02
CA PHE A 101 15.99 -2.22 3.33
C PHE A 101 16.52 -1.15 4.29
N MET A 102 16.28 -1.27 5.60
CA MET A 102 16.68 -0.31 6.63
C MET A 102 16.54 1.17 6.17
N ASN A 103 17.59 1.97 6.36
CA ASN A 103 17.71 3.34 5.87
C ASN A 103 18.57 3.41 4.58
N ASP A 104 18.77 2.29 3.90
CA ASP A 104 19.61 2.27 2.70
C ASP A 104 18.93 3.07 1.58
N LYS A 105 19.76 3.80 0.83
CA LYS A 105 19.36 4.52 -0.37
C LYS A 105 19.16 3.52 -1.52
N VAL A 106 18.12 2.71 -1.42
CA VAL A 106 17.59 1.97 -2.56
C VAL A 106 16.58 2.87 -3.25
N ASN A 107 16.65 3.01 -4.57
CA ASN A 107 15.65 3.77 -5.31
C ASN A 107 14.27 3.06 -5.21
N ASP A 108 13.21 3.83 -5.38
CA ASP A 108 11.85 3.31 -5.15
C ASP A 108 11.46 2.21 -6.15
N GLU A 109 11.96 2.27 -7.39
CA GLU A 109 11.70 1.25 -8.42
C GLU A 109 12.29 -0.12 -8.06
N ASP A 110 13.49 -0.15 -7.51
CA ASP A 110 14.17 -1.39 -7.14
C ASP A 110 13.60 -1.97 -5.84
N LYS A 111 13.19 -1.12 -4.90
CA LYS A 111 12.41 -1.56 -3.73
C LYS A 111 11.10 -2.22 -4.18
N GLU A 112 10.39 -1.58 -5.10
CA GLU A 112 9.11 -2.09 -5.62
C GLU A 112 9.26 -3.45 -6.30
N LYS A 113 10.30 -3.65 -7.12
CA LYS A 113 10.60 -4.96 -7.73
C LYS A 113 10.78 -6.05 -6.68
N VAL A 114 11.61 -5.79 -5.66
CA VAL A 114 11.87 -6.80 -4.62
C VAL A 114 10.62 -7.09 -3.80
N MET A 115 9.83 -6.07 -3.46
CA MET A 115 8.56 -6.27 -2.77
C MET A 115 7.58 -7.13 -3.57
N ARG A 116 7.50 -6.89 -4.88
CA ARG A 116 6.69 -7.68 -5.79
C ARG A 116 7.13 -9.15 -5.82
N ASP A 117 8.44 -9.40 -5.88
CA ASP A 117 8.97 -10.77 -5.87
C ASP A 117 8.65 -11.48 -4.53
N ILE A 118 8.79 -10.78 -3.40
CA ILE A 118 8.46 -11.31 -2.07
C ILE A 118 6.98 -11.68 -2.00
N GLN A 119 6.11 -10.83 -2.53
CA GLN A 119 4.68 -11.08 -2.58
C GLN A 119 4.33 -12.29 -3.45
N GLU A 120 4.95 -12.43 -4.62
CA GLU A 120 4.76 -13.61 -5.48
C GLU A 120 5.20 -14.89 -4.77
N LEU A 121 6.37 -14.87 -4.13
CA LEU A 121 6.89 -16.00 -3.35
C LEU A 121 5.96 -16.38 -2.20
N PHE A 122 5.36 -15.41 -1.51
CA PHE A 122 4.38 -15.66 -0.46
C PHE A 122 3.19 -16.47 -0.99
N TRP A 123 2.56 -16.01 -2.08
CA TRP A 123 1.40 -16.71 -2.65
C TRP A 123 1.76 -18.09 -3.20
N LYS A 124 2.94 -18.23 -3.81
CA LYS A 124 3.46 -19.53 -4.24
C LYS A 124 3.65 -20.49 -3.07
N ALA A 125 4.22 -20.03 -1.96
CA ALA A 125 4.35 -20.84 -0.75
C ALA A 125 2.98 -21.26 -0.18
N LYS A 126 1.98 -20.38 -0.25
CA LYS A 126 0.59 -20.68 0.15
C LYS A 126 -0.05 -21.72 -0.75
N ASP A 127 0.15 -21.64 -2.07
CA ASP A 127 -0.33 -22.65 -3.03
C ASP A 127 0.28 -24.01 -2.72
N MET A 128 1.61 -24.08 -2.60
CA MET A 128 2.35 -25.31 -2.28
C MET A 128 1.88 -25.93 -0.96
N ASN A 129 1.63 -25.11 0.07
CA ASN A 129 1.13 -25.60 1.34
C ASN A 129 -0.28 -26.18 1.23
N LYS A 130 -1.17 -25.56 0.44
CA LYS A 130 -2.53 -26.07 0.19
C LYS A 130 -2.52 -27.34 -0.67
N GLU A 131 -1.64 -27.45 -1.65
CA GLU A 131 -1.50 -28.68 -2.44
C GLU A 131 -0.98 -29.86 -1.61
N LYS A 132 -0.01 -29.61 -0.72
CA LYS A 132 0.64 -30.67 0.06
C LYS A 132 -0.11 -31.06 1.34
N TYR A 133 -0.75 -30.10 2.01
CA TYR A 133 -1.37 -30.30 3.34
C TYR A 133 -2.85 -29.91 3.38
N GLY A 134 -3.41 -29.36 2.31
CA GLY A 134 -4.85 -29.12 2.22
C GLY A 134 -5.61 -30.45 2.25
N ARG A 135 -6.67 -30.52 3.05
CA ARG A 135 -7.57 -31.69 3.05
C ARG A 135 -8.13 -31.87 1.65
N LYS A 136 -7.74 -32.97 0.96
CA LYS A 136 -8.48 -33.43 -0.22
C LYS A 136 -9.92 -33.68 0.21
N LYS A 137 -10.87 -32.91 -0.31
CA LYS A 137 -12.28 -33.28 -0.21
C LYS A 137 -12.41 -34.63 -0.91
N LYS A 138 -12.66 -35.68 -0.12
CA LYS A 138 -13.12 -36.98 -0.63
C LYS A 138 -14.51 -36.81 -1.21
#